data_AF-A0A536KF62-F1
#
_entry.id   AF-A0A536KF62-F1
#
_cell.length_a   1.000
_cell.length_b   1.000
_cell.length_c   1.000
_cell.angle_alpha   90.00
_cell.angle_beta   90.00
_cell.angle_gamma   90.00
#
_symmetry.space_group_name_H-M   'P 1'
#
loop_
_entity.id
_entity.type
_entity.pdbx_description
1 polymer ?
#
loop_
_entity_poly.entity_id
_entity_poly.type
_entity_poly.pdbx_seq_one_letter_code
_entity_poly.pdbx_strand_id
1 'polypeptide(L)'
;MSSAEPDLDALLDELEKVISKLADGSAPLDELVSAHEEATRLVDTAQARMRALMKELEQAPPQPSPEGRGNAEMQPSPEGREDGE
;
A
#
# COMPACT_ATOMS: atom_id res chain seq x y z
N MET A 1 -13.03 -11.67 -14.52
CA MET A 1 -11.71 -11.09 -14.87
C MET A 1 -11.40 -10.07 -13.79
N SER A 2 -10.48 -10.39 -12.88
CA SER A 2 -10.06 -9.43 -11.85
C SER A 2 -9.09 -8.48 -12.53
N SER A 3 -9.54 -7.26 -12.85
CA SER A 3 -8.63 -6.16 -13.16
C SER A 3 -7.88 -5.87 -11.86
N ALA A 4 -6.70 -6.47 -11.69
CA ALA A 4 -5.75 -5.97 -10.72
C ALA A 4 -5.46 -4.53 -11.14
N GLU A 5 -5.80 -3.57 -10.28
CA GLU A 5 -5.40 -2.19 -10.50
C GLU A 5 -3.88 -2.15 -10.75
N PRO A 6 -3.41 -1.34 -11.72
CA PRO A 6 -1.99 -1.25 -12.01
C PRO A 6 -1.24 -0.86 -10.73
N ASP A 7 -0.12 -1.55 -10.50
CA ASP A 7 0.73 -1.30 -9.34
C ASP A 7 1.32 0.11 -9.39
N LEU A 8 1.53 0.73 -8.23
CA LEU A 8 1.99 2.11 -8.15
C LEU A 8 3.38 2.26 -8.79
N ASP A 9 4.29 1.32 -8.54
CA ASP A 9 5.64 1.34 -9.12
C ASP A 9 5.60 1.25 -10.65
N ALA A 10 4.72 0.41 -11.20
CA ALA A 10 4.55 0.30 -12.65
C ALA A 10 4.02 1.60 -13.27
N LEU A 11 3.09 2.29 -12.61
CA LEU A 11 2.59 3.60 -13.06
C LEU A 11 3.68 4.67 -13.05
N LEU A 12 4.55 4.64 -12.04
CA LEU A 12 5.66 5.59 -11.93
C LEU A 12 6.75 5.31 -12.99
N ASP A 13 7.07 4.04 -13.25
CA ASP A 13 8.00 3.64 -14.31
C ASP A 13 7.50 4.06 -15.70
N GLU A 14 6.19 3.92 -15.97
CA GLU A 14 5.58 4.40 -17.21
C GLU A 14 5.63 5.92 -17.32
N LEU A 15 5.33 6.64 -16.22
CA LEU A 15 5.41 8.09 -16.18
C LEU A 15 6.83 8.59 -16.44
N GLU A 16 7.86 7.95 -15.88
CA GLU A 16 9.26 8.31 -16.11
C GLU A 16 9.66 8.18 -17.59
N LYS A 17 9.20 7.12 -18.28
CA LYS A 17 9.44 6.94 -19.71
C LYS A 17 8.79 8.05 -20.53
N VAL A 18 7.54 8.41 -20.21
CA VAL A 18 6.81 9.46 -20.93
C VAL A 18 7.46 10.83 -20.68
N ILE A 19 7.87 11.14 -19.44
CA ILE A 19 8.60 12.37 -19.11
C ILE A 19 9.93 12.43 -19.86
N SER A 20 10.64 11.30 -19.98
CA SER A 20 11.90 11.24 -20.73
C SER A 20 11.69 11.57 -22.21
N LYS A 21 10.61 11.06 -22.83
CA LYS A 21 10.22 11.41 -24.21
C LYS A 21 9.91 12.90 -24.35
N LEU A 22 9.18 13.48 -23.40
CA LEU A 22 8.85 14.91 -23.39
C LEU A 22 10.10 15.79 -23.21
N ALA A 23 11.03 15.37 -22.34
CA ALA A 23 12.25 16.10 -22.04
C ALA A 23 13.26 16.08 -23.20
N ASP A 24 13.30 14.99 -23.97
CA ASP A 24 14.13 14.89 -25.17
C ASP A 24 13.72 15.93 -26.24
N GLY A 25 12.41 16.16 -26.40
CA GLY A 25 11.87 17.26 -27.21
C GLY A 25 12.16 17.18 -28.71
N SER A 26 12.74 16.08 -29.20
CA SER A 26 13.05 15.88 -30.63
C SER A 26 11.86 15.33 -31.43
N ALA A 27 10.83 14.83 -30.76
CA ALA A 27 9.64 14.28 -31.40
C ALA A 27 8.77 15.39 -32.05
N PRO A 28 7.98 15.06 -33.09
CA PRO A 28 7.00 15.97 -33.66
C PRO A 28 6.02 16.50 -32.60
N LEU A 29 5.50 17.72 -32.81
CA LEU A 29 4.61 18.39 -31.86
C LEU A 29 3.39 17.52 -31.48
N ASP A 30 2.73 16.89 -32.45
CA ASP A 30 1.56 16.04 -32.20
C ASP A 30 1.89 14.84 -31.29
N GLU A 31 3.09 14.30 -31.42
CA GLU A 31 3.57 13.23 -30.54
C GLU A 31 3.90 13.73 -29.14
N LEU A 32 4.46 14.93 -29.02
CA LEU A 32 4.73 15.56 -27.72
C LEU A 32 3.43 15.92 -26.99
N VAL A 33 2.41 16.39 -27.71
CA VAL A 33 1.07 16.64 -27.15
C VAL A 33 0.46 15.33 -26.65
N SER A 34 0.51 14.28 -27.48
CA SER A 34 0.00 12.95 -27.11
C SER A 34 0.70 12.39 -25.87
N ALA A 35 2.03 12.53 -25.79
CA ALA A 35 2.81 12.13 -24.63
C ALA A 35 2.46 12.96 -23.39
N HIS A 36 2.18 14.26 -23.53
CA HIS A 36 1.77 15.10 -22.42
C HIS A 36 0.40 14.71 -21.87
N GLU A 37 -0.56 14.42 -22.75
CA GLU A 37 -1.87 13.91 -22.35
C GLU A 37 -1.76 12.56 -21.63
N GLU A 38 -0.88 11.67 -22.11
CA GLU A 38 -0.59 10.39 -21.47
C GLU A 38 0.04 10.57 -20.08
N ALA A 39 1.03 11.44 -19.94
CA ALA A 39 1.64 11.77 -18.65
C ALA A 39 0.59 12.28 -17.65
N THR A 40 -0.34 13.12 -18.11
CA THR A 40 -1.42 13.65 -17.27
C THR A 40 -2.33 12.53 -16.74
N ARG A 41 -2.73 11.60 -17.61
CA ARG A 41 -3.53 10.43 -17.20
C ARG A 41 -2.79 9.52 -16.21
N LEU A 42 -1.49 9.30 -16.42
CA LEU A 42 -0.65 8.51 -15.51
C LEU A 42 -0.54 9.16 -14.14
N VAL A 43 -0.34 10.48 -14.08
CA VAL A 43 -0.30 11.24 -12.81
C VAL A 43 -1.63 11.11 -12.06
N ASP A 44 -2.76 11.32 -12.73
CA ASP A 44 -4.07 11.22 -12.09
C ASP A 44 -4.32 9.82 -11.51
N THR A 45 -3.90 8.79 -12.25
CA THR A 45 -4.02 7.38 -11.84
C THR A 45 -3.13 7.07 -10.65
N ALA A 46 -1.85 7.45 -10.69
CA ALA A 46 -0.91 7.25 -9.60
C ALA A 46 -1.37 7.97 -8.32
N GLN A 47 -1.85 9.20 -8.43
CA GLN A 47 -2.41 9.94 -7.30
C GLN A 47 -3.66 9.27 -6.73
N ALA A 48 -4.54 8.71 -7.57
CA ALA A 48 -5.70 7.96 -7.11
C ALA A 48 -5.28 6.70 -6.34
N ARG A 49 -4.29 5.97 -6.84
CA ARG A 49 -3.74 4.79 -6.17
C ARG A 49 -3.09 5.14 -4.83
N MET A 50 -2.30 6.22 -4.76
CA MET A 50 -1.72 6.69 -3.49
C MET A 50 -2.80 7.05 -2.46
N ARG A 51 -3.86 7.76 -2.87
CA ARG A 51 -4.99 8.08 -1.98
C ARG A 51 -5.68 6.81 -1.47
N ALA A 52 -5.83 5.79 -2.32
CA ALA A 52 -6.39 4.50 -1.92
C ALA A 52 -5.51 3.81 -0.86
N LEU A 53 -4.20 3.72 -1.10
CA LEU A 53 -3.24 3.12 -0.16
C LEU A 53 -3.19 3.87 1.19
N MET A 54 -3.25 5.21 1.16
CA MET A 54 -3.31 6.02 2.38
C MET A 54 -4.59 5.74 3.19
N LYS A 55 -5.73 5.58 2.52
CA LYS A 55 -6.99 5.24 3.16
C LYS A 55 -6.96 3.83 3.75
N GLU A 56 -6.37 2.87 3.05
CA GLU A 56 -6.16 1.52 3.57
C GLU A 56 -5.29 1.53 4.83
N LEU A 57 -4.22 2.34 4.85
CA LEU A 57 -3.36 2.50 6.02
C LEU A 57 -4.09 3.15 7.20
N GLU A 58 -4.92 4.16 6.96
CA GLU A 58 -5.73 4.82 8.00
C GLU A 58 -6.75 3.85 8.62
N GLN A 59 -7.27 2.91 7.83
CA GLN A 59 -8.24 1.90 8.28
C GLN A 59 -7.59 0.64 8.85
N ALA A 60 -6.27 0.49 8.73
CA ALA A 60 -5.57 -0.66 9.25
C ALA A 60 -5.63 -0.65 10.79
N PRO A 61 -6.12 -1.72 11.44
CA PRO A 61 -6.12 -1.78 12.90
C PRO A 61 -4.67 -1.71 13.41
N PRO A 62 -4.44 -1.11 14.60
CA PRO A 62 -3.11 -1.10 15.20
C PRO A 62 -2.63 -2.55 15.33
N GLN A 63 -1.51 -2.85 14.69
CA GLN A 63 -0.90 -4.17 14.77
C GLN A 63 -0.64 -4.48 16.26
N PRO A 64 -1.10 -5.61 16.79
CA PRO A 64 -0.85 -5.93 18.18
C PRO A 64 0.66 -6.06 18.37
N SER A 65 1.23 -5.22 19.24
CA SER A 65 2.61 -5.34 19.66
C SER A 65 2.86 -6.78 20.13
N PRO A 66 3.96 -7.43 19.74
CA PRO A 66 4.27 -8.81 20.14
C PRO A 66 4.46 -8.98 21.66
N GLU A 67 4.43 -7.89 22.44
CA GLU A 67 4.73 -7.85 23.87
C GLU A 67 3.55 -8.26 24.79
N GLY A 68 2.38 -8.60 24.24
CA GLY A 68 1.22 -9.05 25.05
C GLY A 68 1.13 -10.56 25.33
N ARG A 69 2.08 -11.37 24.84
CA ARG A 69 2.01 -12.86 24.96
C ARG A 69 2.72 -13.44 26.18
N GLY A 70 3.39 -12.64 26.99
CA GLY A 70 3.95 -13.09 28.28
C GLY A 70 3.07 -12.54 29.41
N ASN A 71 2.32 -13.41 30.08
CA ASN A 71 1.74 -13.26 31.45
C ASN A 71 0.34 -13.91 31.62
N ALA A 72 -0.10 -14.82 30.74
CA ALA A 72 -1.36 -15.55 30.92
C ALA A 72 -1.21 -16.97 31.53
N GLU A 73 0.00 -17.41 31.88
CA GLU A 73 0.23 -18.71 32.54
C GLU A 73 0.73 -18.51 33.98
N MET A 74 -0.17 -18.07 34.85
CA MET A 74 -0.09 -18.41 36.27
C MET A 74 -1.51 -18.50 36.82
N GLN A 75 -2.27 -19.49 36.34
CA GLN A 75 -3.45 -19.95 37.07
C GLN A 75 -2.95 -20.70 38.31
N PRO A 76 -3.31 -20.31 39.54
CA PRO A 76 -3.04 -21.15 40.69
C PRO A 76 -3.96 -22.38 40.61
N SER A 77 -3.36 -23.57 40.47
CA SER A 77 -4.05 -24.86 40.62
C SER A 77 -4.78 -24.91 41.97
N PRO A 78 -6.06 -25.29 42.02
CA PRO A 78 -6.73 -25.59 43.28
C PRO A 78 -6.42 -27.06 43.64
N GLU A 79 -5.28 -27.31 44.29
CA GLU A 79 -5.01 -28.62 44.89
C GLU A 79 -4.45 -28.50 46.32
N GLY A 80 -5.28 -28.95 47.25
CA GLY A 80 -4.98 -29.21 48.66
C GLY A 80 -6.31 -29.60 49.32
N ARG A 81 -6.78 -30.85 49.10
CA ARG A 81 -6.62 -32.00 50.02
C ARG A 81 -7.12 -31.68 51.44
N GLU A 82 -8.30 -32.17 51.80
CA GLU A 82 -8.57 -33.48 52.45
C GLU A 82 -8.74 -33.30 53.96
N ASP A 83 -9.97 -33.53 54.42
CA ASP A 83 -10.42 -34.25 55.62
C ASP A 83 -9.66 -34.16 56.97
N GLY A 84 -10.45 -33.94 58.04
CA GLY A 84 -10.13 -34.17 59.47
C GLY A 84 -10.26 -32.88 60.30
N GLU A 85 -11.03 -32.77 61.38
CA GLU A 85 -11.78 -33.67 62.28
C GLU A 85 -13.03 -32.93 62.82
#